data_AF-A0A0B2WWB5-F1
#
_entry.id   AF-A0A0B2WWB5-F1
#
_cell.length_a   1.000
_cell.length_b   1.000
_cell.length_c   1.000
_cell.angle_alpha   90.00
_cell.angle_beta   90.00
_cell.angle_gamma   90.00
#
_symmetry.space_group_name_H-M   'P 1'
#
loop_
_entity.id
_entity.type
_entity.pdbx_description
1 polymer ?
#
loop_
_entity_poly.entity_id
_entity_poly.type
_entity_poly.pdbx_seq_one_letter_code
_entity_poly.pdbx_strand_id
1 'polypeptide(L)'
;MEDERARSCIVFISEDQVEKGLVLAKRGQQQLEPVSEKKTLYYFTVSHNDHYSVCEILVSPIKVDHHKNVFFWPVQRYTKCCENASEDELKRLRQIIYDVYVRPVQWSFGDDRSARNSYTAINS
;
A
#
# COMPACT_ATOMS: atom_id res chain seq x y z
N MET A 1 -7.89 4.22 13.67
CA MET A 1 -6.60 4.17 12.95
C MET A 1 -5.41 4.37 13.90
N GLU A 2 -5.49 5.27 14.89
CA GLU A 2 -4.43 5.45 15.90
C GLU A 2 -4.16 4.21 16.77
N ASP A 3 -5.21 3.57 17.31
CA ASP A 3 -5.07 2.31 18.08
C ASP A 3 -4.54 1.14 17.25
N GLU A 4 -4.78 1.15 15.94
CA GLU A 4 -4.33 0.07 15.06
C GLU A 4 -2.84 0.21 14.70
N ARG A 5 -2.30 1.44 14.68
CA ARG A 5 -0.86 1.68 14.50
C ARG A 5 -0.05 1.15 15.67
N ALA A 6 -0.55 1.31 16.89
CA ALA A 6 0.16 0.90 18.11
C ALA A 6 0.45 -0.61 18.20
N ARG A 7 -0.27 -1.44 17.42
CA ARG A 7 -0.10 -2.91 17.38
C ARG A 7 0.46 -3.44 16.06
N SER A 8 0.83 -2.55 15.14
CA SER A 8 1.33 -2.94 13.82
C SER A 8 2.86 -2.96 13.78
N CYS A 9 3.44 -3.89 13.02
CA CYS A 9 4.84 -3.77 12.62
C CYS A 9 4.96 -2.60 11.65
N ILE A 10 5.89 -1.68 11.90
CA ILE A 10 6.11 -0.53 11.01
C ILE A 10 7.34 -0.79 10.16
N VAL A 11 7.18 -0.64 8.85
CA VAL A 11 8.25 -0.77 7.86
C VAL A 11 8.39 0.56 7.13
N PHE A 12 9.55 1.18 7.26
CA PHE A 12 9.90 2.38 6.51
C PHE A 12 10.63 1.97 5.23
N ILE A 13 10.14 2.41 4.08
CA ILE A 13 10.85 2.30 2.81
C ILE A 13 11.56 3.64 2.62
N SER A 14 12.88 3.63 2.75
CA SER A 14 13.69 4.84 2.66
C SER A 14 13.65 5.46 1.26
N GLU A 15 14.10 6.70 1.13
CA GLU A 15 14.24 7.38 -0.16
C GLU A 15 15.10 6.58 -1.15
N ASP A 16 16.27 6.08 -0.71
CA ASP A 16 17.13 5.21 -1.51
C ASP A 16 16.39 3.94 -2.00
N GLN A 17 15.55 3.35 -1.14
CA GLN A 17 14.77 2.18 -1.51
C GLN A 17 13.66 2.53 -2.51
N VAL A 18 13.03 3.69 -2.37
CA VAL A 18 12.04 4.21 -3.32
C VAL A 18 12.70 4.40 -4.69
N GLU A 19 13.84 5.08 -4.77
CA GLU A 19 14.58 5.27 -6.02
C GLU A 19 14.97 3.93 -6.67
N LYS A 20 15.54 3.01 -5.87
CA LYS A 20 15.85 1.66 -6.33
C LYS A 20 14.60 0.93 -6.84
N GLY A 21 13.47 1.11 -6.17
CA GLY A 21 12.19 0.50 -6.54
C GLY A 21 11.71 0.97 -7.91
N LEU A 22 11.84 2.27 -8.18
CA LEU A 22 11.51 2.84 -9.49
C LEU A 22 12.42 2.28 -10.60
N VAL A 23 13.71 2.05 -10.32
CA VAL A 23 14.64 1.41 -11.26
C VAL A 23 14.27 -0.05 -11.52
N LEU A 24 13.94 -0.81 -10.48
CA LEU A 24 13.49 -2.20 -10.60
C LEU A 24 12.23 -2.30 -11.47
N ALA A 25 11.25 -1.44 -11.22
CA ALA A 25 10.01 -1.42 -11.98
C ALA A 25 10.22 -1.14 -13.48
N LYS A 26 11.12 -0.20 -13.83
CA LYS A 26 11.50 0.06 -15.24
C LYS A 26 12.11 -1.16 -15.93
N ARG A 27 12.70 -2.08 -15.17
CA ARG A 27 13.27 -3.34 -15.66
C ARG A 27 12.29 -4.51 -15.60
N GLY A 28 11.04 -4.27 -15.19
CA GLY A 28 10.05 -5.33 -14.94
C GLY A 28 10.41 -6.24 -13.76
N GLN A 29 11.22 -5.76 -12.82
CA GLN A 29 11.69 -6.51 -11.65
C GLN A 29 10.94 -6.09 -10.39
N GLN A 30 10.86 -7.02 -9.44
CA GLN A 30 10.26 -6.83 -8.12
C GLN A 30 11.18 -7.43 -7.04
N GLN A 31 11.06 -6.94 -5.81
CA GLN A 31 11.77 -7.45 -4.64
C GLN A 31 10.79 -7.61 -3.49
N LEU A 32 9.85 -8.54 -3.66
CA LEU A 32 8.81 -8.82 -2.66
C LEU A 32 9.42 -9.64 -1.52
N GLU A 33 9.21 -9.15 -0.30
CA GLU A 33 9.54 -9.88 0.91
C GLU A 33 8.36 -10.76 1.35
N PRO A 34 8.59 -11.84 2.13
CA PRO A 34 7.52 -12.62 2.71
C PRO A 34 6.56 -11.75 3.53
N VAL A 35 5.26 -11.86 3.24
CA VAL A 35 4.24 -11.06 3.91
C VAL A 35 4.08 -11.53 5.36
N SER A 36 4.17 -10.60 6.29
CA SER A 36 3.96 -10.86 7.72
C SER A 36 2.51 -11.27 8.02
N GLU A 37 2.33 -12.33 8.82
CA GLU A 37 1.02 -12.67 9.41
C GLU A 37 0.60 -11.73 10.55
N LYS A 38 1.36 -10.66 10.79
CA LYS A 38 0.97 -9.56 11.65
C LYS A 38 0.56 -8.37 10.81
N LYS A 39 -0.36 -7.57 11.34
CA LYS A 39 -0.72 -6.28 10.76
C LYS A 39 0.56 -5.44 10.59
N THR A 40 0.80 -4.99 9.36
CA THR A 40 2.04 -4.30 8.99
C THR A 40 1.72 -3.00 8.27
N LEU A 41 2.31 -1.91 8.74
CA LEU A 41 2.18 -0.58 8.16
C LEU A 41 3.45 -0.25 7.39
N TYR A 42 3.35 -0.12 6.08
CA TYR A 42 4.41 0.39 5.23
C TYR A 42 4.29 1.90 5.11
N TYR A 43 5.40 2.61 5.24
CA TYR A 43 5.46 4.06 5.17
C TYR A 43 6.57 4.50 4.21
N PHE A 44 6.24 5.38 3.27
CA PHE A 44 7.21 5.90 2.30
C PHE A 44 6.77 7.23 1.68
N THR A 45 7.71 7.91 1.06
CA THR A 45 7.47 9.18 0.35
C THR A 45 7.89 9.03 -1.11
N VAL A 46 7.11 9.57 -2.04
CA VAL A 46 7.47 9.69 -3.46
C VAL A 46 7.51 11.15 -3.86
N SER A 47 8.31 11.48 -4.88
CA SER A 47 8.43 12.83 -5.42
C SER A 47 8.25 12.87 -6.94
N HIS A 48 7.69 13.98 -7.42
CA HIS A 48 7.55 14.28 -8.85
C HIS A 48 7.52 15.80 -9.06
N ASN A 49 8.45 16.35 -9.85
CA ASN A 49 8.58 17.80 -10.12
C ASN A 49 8.53 18.66 -8.85
N ASP A 50 9.42 18.39 -7.89
CA ASP A 50 9.53 19.08 -6.59
C ASP A 50 8.29 19.00 -5.68
N HIS A 51 7.29 18.20 -6.05
CA HIS A 51 6.15 17.87 -5.22
C HIS A 51 6.31 16.49 -4.59
N TYR A 52 5.74 16.33 -3.40
CA TYR A 52 5.88 15.12 -2.59
C TYR A 52 4.51 14.53 -2.25
N SER A 53 4.49 13.22 -2.08
CA SER A 53 3.39 12.53 -1.43
C SER A 53 3.90 11.49 -0.45
N VAL A 54 3.45 11.63 0.79
CA VAL A 54 3.59 10.60 1.82
C VAL A 54 2.51 9.55 1.59
N CYS A 55 2.89 8.28 1.68
CA CYS A 55 2.04 7.13 1.51
C CYS A 55 2.17 6.16 2.68
N GLU A 56 1.03 5.65 3.09
CA GLU A 56 0.88 4.65 4.14
C GLU A 56 0.06 3.51 3.59
N ILE A 57 0.56 2.28 3.74
CA ILE A 57 -0.16 1.07 3.32
C ILE A 57 -0.25 0.13 4.51
N LEU A 58 -1.46 -0.02 5.05
CA LEU A 58 -1.73 -0.97 6.10
C LEU A 58 -2.13 -2.30 5.48
N VAL A 59 -1.31 -3.32 5.65
CA VAL A 59 -1.61 -4.69 5.26
C VAL A 59 -2.12 -5.43 6.49
N SER A 60 -3.40 -5.82 6.44
CA SER A 60 -4.04 -6.60 7.50
C SER A 60 -4.19 -8.06 7.07
N PRO A 61 -3.68 -9.03 7.86
CA PRO A 61 -3.99 -10.43 7.63
C PRO A 61 -5.46 -10.70 7.97
N ILE A 62 -6.15 -11.43 7.11
CA ILE A 62 -7.50 -11.94 7.30
C ILE A 62 -7.40 -13.45 7.48
N LYS A 63 -7.90 -13.93 8.61
CA LYS A 63 -8.15 -15.36 8.83
C LYS A 63 -9.59 -15.63 8.42
N VAL A 64 -9.75 -16.55 7.47
CA VAL A 64 -11.06 -17.04 7.06
C VAL A 64 -11.23 -18.41 7.67
N ASP A 65 -12.31 -18.60 8.43
CA ASP A 65 -12.62 -19.90 9.04
C ASP A 65 -12.66 -20.98 7.96
N HIS A 66 -12.16 -22.17 8.29
CA HIS A 66 -12.03 -23.33 7.39
C HIS A 66 -10.96 -23.23 6.28
N HIS A 67 -10.21 -22.14 6.18
CA HIS A 67 -9.05 -22.03 5.29
C HIS A 67 -7.74 -22.06 6.08
N LYS A 68 -6.78 -22.87 5.61
CA LYS A 68 -5.41 -22.89 6.18
C LYS A 68 -4.55 -21.70 5.74
N ASN A 69 -4.90 -21.06 4.63
CA ASN A 69 -4.14 -19.95 4.06
C ASN A 69 -4.57 -18.62 4.69
N VAL A 70 -3.60 -17.75 4.95
CA VAL A 70 -3.83 -16.37 5.38
C VAL A 70 -4.09 -15.51 4.14
N PHE A 71 -5.18 -14.73 4.17
CA PHE A 71 -5.48 -13.73 3.16
C PHE A 71 -5.02 -12.36 3.64
N PHE A 72 -4.93 -11.39 2.72
CA PHE A 72 -4.46 -10.04 3.08
C PHE A 72 -5.37 -8.97 2.51
N TRP A 73 -5.55 -7.92 3.28
CA TRP A 73 -6.34 -6.75 2.92
C TRP A 73 -5.49 -5.48 3.06
N PRO A 74 -4.96 -4.96 1.95
CA PRO A 74 -4.24 -3.69 1.95
C PRO A 74 -5.23 -2.52 1.97
N VAL A 75 -4.90 -1.47 2.72
CA VAL A 75 -5.59 -0.17 2.70
C VAL A 75 -4.54 0.91 2.58
N GLN A 76 -4.77 1.89 1.70
CA GLN A 76 -3.89 3.03 1.53
C GLN A 76 -4.45 4.27 2.22
N ARG A 77 -3.54 5.06 2.79
CA ARG A 77 -3.75 6.47 3.07
C ARG A 77 -2.59 7.25 2.46
N TYR A 78 -2.86 8.42 1.91
CA TYR A 78 -1.81 9.27 1.38
C TYR A 78 -2.14 10.74 1.60
N THR A 79 -1.12 11.57 1.51
CA THR A 79 -1.24 13.02 1.56
C THR A 79 -0.25 13.61 0.57
N LYS A 80 -0.69 14.59 -0.22
CA LYS A 80 0.19 15.37 -1.10
C LYS A 80 0.60 16.65 -0.42
N CYS A 81 1.75 17.20 -0.80
CA CYS A 81 2.26 18.44 -0.23
C CYS A 81 1.37 19.66 -0.53
N CYS A 82 0.66 19.69 -1.66
CA CYS A 82 -0.23 20.79 -2.05
C CYS A 82 -1.18 20.37 -3.19
N GLU A 83 -2.19 21.20 -3.47
CA GLU A 83 -3.17 20.97 -4.54
C GLU A 83 -2.57 20.98 -5.95
N ASN A 84 -1.49 21.74 -6.17
CA ASN A 84 -0.80 21.81 -7.47
C ASN A 84 -0.05 20.52 -7.84
N ALA A 85 0.14 19.61 -6.89
CA ALA A 85 0.86 18.37 -7.11
C ALA A 85 0.00 17.39 -7.93
N SER A 86 0.56 16.88 -9.05
CA SER A 86 -0.12 15.93 -9.94
C SER A 86 -0.57 14.67 -9.19
N GLU A 87 -1.88 14.46 -9.07
CA GLU A 87 -2.44 13.28 -8.41
C GLU A 87 -2.07 12.00 -9.15
N ASP A 88 -2.22 11.99 -10.47
CA ASP A 88 -2.04 10.78 -11.28
C ASP A 88 -0.59 10.29 -11.27
N GLU A 89 0.38 11.22 -11.39
CA GLU A 89 1.80 10.87 -11.34
C GLU A 89 2.21 10.39 -9.95
N LEU A 90 1.82 11.09 -8.90
CA LEU A 90 2.14 10.67 -7.53
C LEU A 90 1.45 9.34 -7.20
N LYS A 91 0.20 9.13 -7.63
CA LYS A 91 -0.50 7.85 -7.49
C LYS A 91 0.23 6.72 -8.20
N ARG A 92 0.66 6.94 -9.44
CA ARG A 92 1.44 5.96 -10.21
C ARG A 92 2.74 5.59 -9.50
N LEU A 93 3.47 6.57 -8.99
CA LEU A 93 4.71 6.32 -8.25
C LEU A 93 4.45 5.53 -6.97
N ARG A 94 3.41 5.87 -6.20
CA ARG A 94 3.03 5.09 -5.02
C ARG A 94 2.66 3.65 -5.40
N GLN A 95 1.93 3.45 -6.49
CA GLN A 95 1.53 2.11 -6.98
C GLN A 95 2.76 1.27 -7.33
N ILE A 96 3.76 1.86 -7.99
CA ILE A 96 5.01 1.18 -8.32
C ILE A 96 5.71 0.67 -7.06
N ILE A 97 5.82 1.49 -6.01
CA ILE A 97 6.47 1.08 -4.77
C ILE A 97 5.70 -0.06 -4.08
N TYR A 98 4.36 -0.01 -4.10
CA TYR A 98 3.54 -1.11 -3.64
C TYR A 98 3.81 -2.40 -4.42
N ASP A 99 3.80 -2.33 -5.75
CA ASP A 99 4.00 -3.49 -6.62
C ASP A 99 5.39 -4.13 -6.48
N VAL A 100 6.41 -3.32 -6.19
CA VAL A 100 7.80 -3.77 -6.10
C VAL A 100 8.14 -4.38 -4.74
N TYR A 101 7.67 -3.79 -3.64
CA TYR A 101 8.12 -4.16 -2.29
C TYR A 101 7.04 -4.72 -1.36
N VAL A 102 5.77 -4.42 -1.60
CA VAL A 102 4.71 -4.69 -0.61
C VAL A 102 3.78 -5.81 -1.07
N ARG A 103 3.25 -5.68 -2.28
CA ARG A 103 2.14 -6.42 -2.92
C ARG A 103 1.82 -7.81 -2.33
N PRO A 104 1.01 -7.89 -1.26
CA PRO A 104 0.55 -9.17 -0.74
C PRO A 104 -0.60 -9.75 -1.58
N VAL A 105 -1.28 -8.91 -2.36
CA VAL A 105 -2.36 -9.24 -3.28
C VAL A 105 -2.24 -8.34 -4.50
N GLN A 106 -2.76 -8.75 -5.66
CA GLN A 106 -2.84 -7.85 -6.81
C GLN A 106 -3.90 -6.77 -6.52
N TRP A 107 -3.47 -5.51 -6.45
CA TRP A 107 -4.35 -4.38 -6.14
C TRP A 107 -3.87 -3.10 -6.82
N SER A 108 -4.82 -2.31 -7.31
CA SER A 108 -4.59 -1.03 -7.96
C SER A 108 -5.22 0.09 -7.13
N PHE A 109 -4.47 1.15 -6.87
CA PHE A 109 -4.98 2.29 -6.13
C PHE A 109 -6.14 2.96 -6.85
N GLY A 110 -7.13 3.44 -6.09
CA GLY A 110 -8.33 4.08 -6.63
C GLY A 110 -9.39 3.13 -7.17
N ASP A 111 -9.21 1.81 -7.01
CA ASP A 111 -10.26 0.81 -7.20
C ASP A 111 -11.18 0.69 -5.97
N ASP A 112 -11.09 1.64 -5.04
CA ASP A 112 -11.84 1.70 -3.77
C ASP A 112 -13.36 1.91 -3.94
N ARG A 113 -13.91 1.75 -5.15
CA ARG A 113 -15.36 1.61 -5.35
C ARG A 113 -15.94 0.39 -4.60
N SER A 114 -15.10 -0.54 -4.14
CA SER A 114 -15.50 -1.69 -3.31
C SER A 114 -15.59 -1.39 -1.81
N ALA A 115 -14.94 -0.35 -1.28
CA ALA A 115 -14.96 -0.05 0.17
C ALA A 115 -16.30 0.54 0.65
N ARG A 116 -17.18 0.96 -0.26
CA ARG A 116 -18.54 1.44 0.07
C ARG A 116 -19.64 0.37 -0.02
N ASN A 117 -19.37 -0.82 -0.58
CA ASN A 117 -20.40 -1.81 -0.88
C ASN A 117 -20.30 -3.14 -0.10
N SER A 118 -19.32 -3.33 0.79
CA SER A 118 -19.19 -4.58 1.55
C SER A 118 -20.02 -4.64 2.86
N TYR A 119 -20.90 -3.67 3.12
CA TYR A 119 -21.81 -3.68 4.28
C TYR A 119 -23.27 -4.06 3.95
N THR A 120 -23.62 -4.41 2.71
CA THR A 120 -25.01 -4.75 2.33
C THR A 120 -25.22 -6.16 1.79
N ALA A 121 -24.23 -7.06 1.83
CA ALA A 121 -24.37 -8.43 1.33
C ALA A 121 -24.29 -9.53 2.40
N ILE A 122 -24.61 -9.21 3.66
CA ILE A 122 -24.88 -10.21 4.70
C ILE A 122 -26.15 -9.74 5.43
N ASN A 123 -27.29 -9.83 4.75
CA ASN A 123 -28.67 -9.89 5.28
C ASN A 123 -29.66 -9.62 4.12
N SER A 124 -29.81 -10.59 3.23
CA SER A 124 -30.98 -10.73 2.35
C SER A 124 -31.09 -12.19 1.93
#